data_AF-A0AAU0HAC5-F1
#
_entry.id   AF-A0AAU0HAC5-F1
#
_cell.length_a   1.000
_cell.length_b   1.000
_cell.length_c   1.000
_cell.angle_alpha   90.00
_cell.angle_beta   90.00
_cell.angle_gamma   90.00
#
_symmetry.space_group_name_H-M   'P 1'
#
loop_
_entity.id
_entity.type
_entity.pdbx_description
1 polymer ?
#
loop_
_entity_poly.entity_id
_entity_poly.type
_entity_poly.pdbx_seq_one_letter_code
_entity_poly.pdbx_strand_id
1 'polypeptide(L)'
;MQLKKPKYLLITQKLGLKLPLVWCASAFLIGVLTQEIAAAIFISFSSFFLTWLTCKLSGFVFSFQEHSGILKNHIYDNVIKAIWFITLFCLVVNFFESLLAKTGSEAFLGCVFPIVYFGFMLSASNRWGMHFVEKRV
;
A
#
# COMPACT_ATOMS: atom_id res chain seq x y z
N MET A 1 -10.75 -6.49 26.93
CA MET A 1 -9.60 -5.61 26.61
C MET A 1 -9.86 -4.94 25.28
N GLN A 2 -9.94 -3.61 25.20
CA GLN A 2 -9.89 -2.93 23.91
C GLN A 2 -8.48 -3.11 23.33
N LEU A 3 -8.35 -3.86 22.25
CA LEU A 3 -7.07 -4.07 21.58
C LEU A 3 -6.57 -2.74 21.01
N LYS A 4 -5.54 -2.18 21.63
CA LYS A 4 -4.90 -0.95 21.15
C LYS A 4 -4.26 -1.23 19.79
N LYS A 5 -4.59 -0.41 18.79
CA LYS A 5 -4.03 -0.53 17.44
C LYS A 5 -2.49 -0.54 17.47
N PRO A 6 -1.84 -1.51 16.82
CA PRO A 6 -0.39 -1.57 16.74
C PRO A 6 0.25 -0.29 16.17
N LYS A 7 1.41 0.11 16.72
CA LYS A 7 2.11 1.35 16.35
C LYS A 7 2.42 1.45 14.85
N TYR A 8 2.83 0.35 14.22
CA TYR A 8 3.19 0.34 12.81
C TYR A 8 1.99 0.64 11.89
N LEU A 9 0.79 0.14 12.21
CA LEU A 9 -0.44 0.47 11.49
C LEU A 9 -0.86 1.94 11.69
N LEU A 10 -0.65 2.48 12.89
CA LEU A 10 -0.88 3.90 13.15
C LEU A 10 0.07 4.79 12.33
N ILE A 11 1.35 4.40 12.22
CA ILE A 11 2.33 5.10 11.39
C ILE A 11 1.91 5.06 9.92
N THR A 12 1.55 3.88 9.39
CA THR A 12 1.10 3.75 8.00
C THR A 12 -0.14 4.61 7.72
N GLN A 13 -1.11 4.64 8.64
CA GLN A 13 -2.28 5.51 8.51
C GLN A 13 -1.92 7.00 8.54
N LYS A 14 -0.98 7.41 9.40
CA LYS A 14 -0.49 8.79 9.49
C LYS A 14 0.24 9.22 8.22
N LEU A 15 1.03 8.31 7.64
CA LEU A 15 1.69 8.53 6.35
C LEU A 15 0.65 8.68 5.23
N GLY A 16 -0.39 7.84 5.22
CA GLY A 16 -1.51 7.97 4.32
C GLY A 16 -1.10 8.07 2.85
N LEU A 17 -1.86 8.81 2.06
CA LEU A 17 -1.50 9.09 0.66
C LEU A 17 -0.34 10.07 0.50
N LYS A 18 0.16 10.67 1.59
CA LYS A 18 1.31 11.59 1.51
C LYS A 18 2.59 10.87 1.12
N LEU A 19 2.81 9.64 1.61
CA LEU A 19 4.00 8.87 1.25
C LEU A 19 4.02 8.52 -0.25
N PRO A 20 2.97 7.91 -0.84
CA PRO A 20 2.91 7.69 -2.29
C PRO A 20 3.05 8.97 -3.11
N LEU A 21 2.46 10.08 -2.65
CA LEU A 21 2.55 11.36 -3.33
C LEU A 21 4.00 11.86 -3.39
N VAL A 22 4.68 11.88 -2.24
CA VAL A 22 6.10 12.31 -2.17
C VAL A 22 6.97 11.36 -3.00
N TRP A 23 6.75 10.05 -2.89
CA TRP A 23 7.48 9.04 -3.65
C TRP A 23 7.37 9.27 -5.16
N CYS A 24 6.14 9.44 -5.67
CA CYS A 24 5.89 9.65 -7.10
C CYS A 24 6.34 11.03 -7.58
N ALA A 25 6.27 12.07 -6.73
CA ALA A 25 6.80 13.39 -7.06
C ALA A 25 8.34 13.37 -7.15
N SER A 26 9.02 12.70 -6.23
CA SER A 26 10.47 12.50 -6.30
C SER A 26 10.86 11.67 -7.52
N ALA A 27 10.12 10.59 -7.80
CA ALA A 27 10.30 9.79 -9.01
C ALA A 27 10.14 10.62 -10.28
N PHE A 28 9.14 11.50 -10.34
CA PHE A 28 8.92 12.38 -11.47
C PHE A 28 10.11 13.31 -11.71
N LEU A 29 10.62 13.96 -10.66
CA LEU A 29 11.80 14.84 -10.77
C LEU A 29 13.04 14.08 -11.26
N ILE A 30 13.30 12.89 -10.71
CA ILE A 30 14.43 12.05 -11.13
C ILE A 30 14.24 11.59 -12.59
N GLY A 31 13.02 11.17 -12.94
CA GLY A 31 12.67 10.72 -14.27
C GLY A 31 12.86 11.80 -15.33
N VAL A 32 12.46 13.05 -15.05
CA VAL A 32 12.68 14.18 -15.98
C VAL A 32 14.17 14.42 -16.26
N LEU A 33 15.04 14.17 -15.27
CA LEU A 33 16.50 14.36 -15.41
C LEU A 33 17.22 13.17 -16.06
N THR A 34 16.64 11.97 -16.04
CA THR A 34 17.35 10.72 -16.37
C THR A 34 16.67 9.88 -17.46
N GLN A 35 15.40 10.14 -17.76
CA GLN A 35 14.55 9.38 -18.68
C GLN A 35 13.82 10.34 -19.63
N GLU A 36 13.11 9.79 -20.61
CA GLU A 36 12.19 10.56 -21.44
C GLU A 36 11.06 11.17 -20.60
N ILE A 37 10.73 12.45 -20.84
CA ILE A 37 9.71 13.19 -20.09
C ILE A 37 8.36 12.45 -20.10
N ALA A 38 7.95 11.90 -21.25
CA ALA A 38 6.71 11.14 -21.37
C ALA A 38 6.70 9.91 -20.45
N ALA A 39 7.81 9.15 -20.41
CA ALA A 39 7.95 8.00 -19.53
C ALA A 39 7.94 8.40 -18.05
N ALA A 40 8.64 9.48 -17.69
CA ALA A 40 8.67 10.00 -16.33
C ALA A 40 7.28 10.40 -15.81
N ILE A 41 6.49 11.12 -16.62
CA ILE A 41 5.10 11.48 -16.31
C ILE A 41 4.26 10.22 -16.15
N PHE A 42 4.28 9.34 -17.16
CA PHE A 42 3.41 8.18 -17.22
C PHE A 42 3.65 7.21 -16.07
N ILE A 43 4.92 6.87 -15.78
CA ILE A 43 5.28 5.94 -14.71
C ILE A 43 4.90 6.50 -13.35
N SER A 44 5.20 7.77 -13.09
CA SER A 44 4.92 8.40 -11.79
C SER A 44 3.42 8.52 -11.54
N PHE A 45 2.65 8.96 -12.53
CA PHE A 45 1.21 9.09 -12.41
C PHE A 45 0.51 7.73 -12.29
N SER A 46 0.91 6.76 -13.12
CA SER A 46 0.35 5.41 -13.08
C SER A 46 0.63 4.71 -11.75
N SER A 47 1.83 4.85 -11.20
CA SER A 47 2.20 4.27 -9.90
C SER A 47 1.37 4.89 -8.76
N PHE A 48 1.17 6.21 -8.77
CA PHE A 48 0.29 6.86 -7.81
C PHE A 48 -1.16 6.40 -7.93
N PHE A 49 -1.70 6.40 -9.17
CA PHE A 49 -3.06 5.96 -9.45
C PHE A 49 -3.29 4.51 -9.01
N LEU A 50 -2.37 3.61 -9.34
CA LEU A 50 -2.45 2.20 -8.95
C LEU A 50 -2.35 2.02 -7.43
N THR A 51 -1.55 2.83 -6.73
CA THR A 51 -1.50 2.82 -5.27
C THR A 51 -2.85 3.20 -4.67
N TRP A 52 -3.47 4.26 -5.20
CA TRP A 52 -4.81 4.69 -4.79
C TRP A 52 -5.87 3.62 -5.09
N LEU A 53 -5.87 3.08 -6.31
CA LEU A 53 -6.81 2.05 -6.76
C LEU A 53 -6.69 0.80 -5.89
N THR A 54 -5.47 0.34 -5.64
CA THR A 54 -5.17 -0.81 -4.78
C THR A 54 -5.65 -0.58 -3.35
N CYS A 55 -5.45 0.62 -2.80
CA CYS A 55 -5.97 0.99 -1.49
C CYS A 55 -7.50 0.92 -1.44
N LYS A 56 -8.20 1.36 -2.49
CA LYS A 56 -9.67 1.32 -2.56
C LYS A 56 -10.21 -0.10 -2.72
N LEU A 57 -9.64 -0.88 -3.65
CA LEU A 57 -10.07 -2.26 -3.90
C LEU A 57 -9.85 -3.15 -2.68
N SER A 58 -8.65 -3.15 -2.11
CA SER A 58 -8.39 -3.92 -0.88
C SER A 58 -9.26 -3.42 0.29
N GLY A 59 -9.49 -2.10 0.37
CA GLY A 59 -10.31 -1.50 1.43
C GLY A 59 -11.78 -1.87 1.31
N PHE A 60 -12.26 -2.10 0.10
CA PHE A 60 -13.58 -2.66 -0.17
C PHE A 60 -13.64 -4.13 0.24
N VAL A 61 -12.66 -4.95 -0.14
CA VAL A 61 -12.59 -6.37 0.24
C VAL A 61 -12.61 -6.54 1.77
N PHE A 62 -11.78 -5.78 2.49
CA PHE A 62 -11.75 -5.85 3.95
C PHE A 62 -13.04 -5.33 4.62
N SER A 63 -13.80 -4.44 3.95
CA SER A 63 -15.07 -3.94 4.50
C SER A 63 -16.19 -4.98 4.54
N PHE A 64 -16.09 -6.05 3.75
CA PHE A 64 -17.03 -7.17 3.85
C PHE A 64 -16.94 -7.88 5.20
N GLN A 65 -15.79 -7.86 5.87
CA GLN A 65 -15.66 -8.44 7.20
C GLN A 65 -16.59 -7.77 8.21
N GLU A 66 -16.74 -6.45 8.12
CA GLU A 66 -17.62 -5.67 9.01
C GLU A 66 -19.10 -6.04 8.83
N HIS A 67 -19.49 -6.48 7.63
CA HIS A 67 -20.89 -6.76 7.26
C HIS A 67 -21.25 -8.24 7.33
N SER A 68 -20.32 -9.13 6.99
CA SER A 68 -20.58 -10.56 6.84
C SER A 68 -20.06 -11.40 8.01
N GLY A 69 -19.11 -10.89 8.80
CA GLY A 69 -18.56 -11.60 9.95
C GLY A 69 -17.93 -12.95 9.63
N ILE A 70 -17.46 -13.15 8.40
CA ILE A 70 -16.96 -14.44 7.88
C ILE A 70 -15.81 -14.98 8.75
N LEU A 71 -14.90 -14.09 9.16
CA LEU A 71 -13.76 -14.45 10.01
C LEU A 71 -14.04 -14.15 11.48
N LYS A 72 -13.49 -14.95 12.38
CA LYS A 72 -13.41 -14.58 13.81
C LYS A 72 -12.50 -13.35 13.95
N ASN A 73 -12.84 -12.44 14.86
CA ASN A 73 -12.11 -11.17 15.06
C ASN A 73 -10.59 -11.33 15.21
N HIS A 74 -10.14 -12.31 16.00
CA HIS A 74 -8.70 -12.57 16.19
C HIS A 74 -8.00 -13.09 14.90
N ILE A 75 -8.72 -13.84 14.06
CA ILE A 75 -8.19 -14.34 12.77
C ILE A 75 -8.08 -13.16 11.81
N TYR A 76 -9.12 -12.33 11.72
CA TYR A 76 -9.11 -11.14 10.89
C TYR A 76 -7.96 -10.21 11.23
N ASP A 77 -7.76 -9.92 12.52
CA ASP A 77 -6.62 -9.13 12.99
C ASP A 77 -5.30 -9.74 12.52
N ASN A 78 -5.09 -11.05 12.68
CA ASN A 78 -3.87 -11.71 12.21
C ASN A 78 -3.70 -11.64 10.68
N VAL A 79 -4.79 -11.76 9.91
CA VAL A 79 -4.78 -11.60 8.45
C VAL A 79 -4.35 -10.18 8.07
N ILE A 80 -4.90 -9.15 8.72
CA ILE A 80 -4.51 -7.76 8.45
C ILE A 80 -3.04 -7.52 8.79
N LYS A 81 -2.52 -8.10 9.89
CA LYS A 81 -1.07 -8.04 10.19
C LYS A 81 -0.26 -8.71 9.09
N ALA A 82 -0.64 -9.92 8.68
CA ALA A 82 0.07 -10.70 7.67
C ALA A 82 0.12 -9.95 6.33
N ILE A 83 -1.00 -9.39 5.88
CA ILE A 83 -1.08 -8.60 4.65
C ILE A 83 -0.13 -7.40 4.74
N TRP A 84 -0.14 -6.67 5.86
CA TRP A 84 0.75 -5.53 6.06
C TRP A 84 2.24 -5.93 5.98
N PHE A 85 2.63 -7.03 6.63
CA PHE A 85 4.03 -7.50 6.61
C PHE A 85 4.47 -8.01 5.25
N ILE A 86 3.65 -8.83 4.58
CA ILE A 86 3.94 -9.37 3.25
C ILE A 86 4.09 -8.21 2.25
N THR A 87 3.19 -7.24 2.28
CA THR A 87 3.21 -6.12 1.33
C THR A 87 4.36 -5.16 1.60
N LEU A 88 4.77 -4.95 2.86
CA LEU A 88 6.01 -4.25 3.18
C LEU A 88 7.24 -4.99 2.63
N PHE A 89 7.30 -6.31 2.82
CA PHE A 89 8.39 -7.12 2.32
C PHE A 89 8.47 -7.06 0.79
N CYS A 90 7.34 -7.22 0.10
CA CYS A 90 7.27 -7.06 -1.36
C CYS A 90 7.71 -5.67 -1.81
N LEU A 91 7.31 -4.61 -1.11
CA LEU A 91 7.75 -3.24 -1.44
C LEU A 91 9.27 -3.13 -1.39
N VAL A 92 9.88 -3.57 -0.29
CA VAL A 92 11.32 -3.43 -0.04
C VAL A 92 12.12 -4.31 -1.01
N VAL A 93 11.75 -5.58 -1.16
CA VAL A 93 12.48 -6.52 -2.02
C VAL A 93 12.42 -6.09 -3.49
N ASN A 94 11.24 -5.77 -4.02
CA ASN A 94 11.13 -5.34 -5.42
C ASN A 94 11.89 -4.03 -5.70
N PHE A 95 11.94 -3.13 -4.72
CA PHE A 95 12.72 -1.90 -4.84
C PHE A 95 14.22 -2.20 -4.95
N PHE A 96 14.78 -2.96 -4.00
CA PHE A 96 16.21 -3.28 -3.99
C PHE A 96 16.61 -4.18 -5.15
N GLU A 97 15.78 -5.15 -5.51
CA GLU A 97 16.00 -6.00 -6.69
C GLU A 97 16.09 -5.14 -7.95
N SER A 98 15.15 -4.21 -8.14
CA SER A 98 15.16 -3.33 -9.32
C SER A 98 16.33 -2.34 -9.31
N LEU A 99 16.76 -1.88 -8.13
CA LEU A 99 17.90 -0.99 -7.99
C LEU A 99 19.24 -1.67 -8.29
N LEU A 100 19.40 -2.95 -7.90
CA LEU A 100 20.66 -3.66 -7.97
C LEU A 100 20.81 -4.54 -9.22
N ALA A 101 19.72 -5.08 -9.75
CA ALA A 101 19.74 -6.09 -10.81
C ALA A 101 19.32 -5.56 -12.19
N LYS A 102 18.69 -4.37 -12.28
CA LYS A 102 18.21 -3.80 -13.54
C LYS A 102 18.96 -2.52 -13.89
N THR A 103 18.89 -2.12 -15.15
CA THR A 103 19.55 -0.89 -15.65
C THR A 103 18.61 -0.03 -16.48
N GLY A 104 18.88 1.27 -16.54
CA GLY A 104 18.14 2.21 -17.40
C GLY A 104 16.68 2.39 -17.00
N SER A 105 15.79 2.42 -17.98
CA SER A 105 14.35 2.66 -17.80
C SER A 105 13.64 1.56 -17.02
N GLU A 106 14.11 0.31 -17.13
CA GLU A 106 13.58 -0.83 -16.36
C GLU A 106 13.87 -0.71 -14.86
N ALA A 107 15.07 -0.24 -14.51
CA ALA A 107 15.42 0.06 -13.12
C ALA A 107 14.56 1.19 -12.56
N PHE A 108 14.33 2.24 -13.35
CA PHE A 108 13.48 3.35 -12.96
C PHE A 108 12.04 2.88 -12.69
N LEU A 109 11.41 2.18 -13.64
CA LEU A 109 10.08 1.60 -13.45
C LEU A 109 10.04 0.71 -12.20
N GLY A 110 11.00 -0.20 -12.08
CA GLY A 110 11.09 -1.16 -10.98
C GLY A 110 11.35 -0.52 -9.61
N CYS A 111 11.95 0.68 -9.55
CA CYS A 111 12.11 1.43 -8.30
C CYS A 111 10.87 2.25 -7.95
N VAL A 112 10.11 2.73 -8.93
CA VAL A 112 8.95 3.59 -8.69
C VAL A 112 7.70 2.77 -8.38
N PHE A 113 7.49 1.68 -9.11
CA PHE A 113 6.28 0.85 -9.04
C PHE A 113 6.01 0.15 -7.69
N PRO A 114 7.00 -0.29 -6.89
CA PRO A 114 6.76 -0.98 -5.62
C PRO A 114 5.95 -0.19 -4.60
N ILE A 115 5.84 1.13 -4.75
CA ILE A 115 4.96 1.96 -3.92
C ILE A 115 3.49 1.52 -3.97
N VAL A 116 3.07 0.82 -5.02
CA VAL A 116 1.73 0.24 -5.14
C VAL A 116 1.41 -0.71 -3.98
N TYR A 117 2.39 -1.45 -3.48
CA TYR A 117 2.21 -2.34 -2.33
C TYR A 117 1.83 -1.58 -1.05
N PHE A 118 2.24 -0.31 -0.91
CA PHE A 118 1.84 0.54 0.19
C PHE A 118 0.31 0.77 0.22
N GLY A 119 -0.36 0.70 -0.94
CA GLY A 119 -1.82 0.77 -1.01
C GLY A 119 -2.52 -0.31 -0.18
N PHE A 120 -2.00 -1.55 -0.22
CA PHE A 120 -2.49 -2.63 0.62
C PHE A 120 -2.18 -2.39 2.09
N MET A 121 -0.98 -1.92 2.42
CA MET A 121 -0.59 -1.58 3.80
C MET A 121 -1.50 -0.51 4.40
N LEU A 122 -1.81 0.53 3.63
CA LEU A 122 -2.67 1.65 4.05
C LEU A 122 -4.10 1.18 4.27
N SER A 123 -4.62 0.38 3.35
CA SER A 123 -5.94 -0.23 3.47
C SER A 123 -6.06 -1.15 4.69
N ALA A 124 -5.11 -2.07 4.85
CA ALA A 124 -5.00 -2.96 6.00
C ALA A 124 -4.98 -2.15 7.31
N SER A 125 -4.18 -1.08 7.34
CA SER A 125 -4.12 -0.17 8.48
C SER A 125 -5.47 0.49 8.76
N ASN A 126 -6.16 1.01 7.75
CA ASN A 126 -7.45 1.68 7.91
C ASN A 126 -8.58 0.73 8.35
N ARG A 127 -8.46 -0.56 8.03
CA ARG A 127 -9.48 -1.58 8.30
C ARG A 127 -9.17 -2.46 9.52
N TRP A 128 -8.07 -2.18 10.23
CA TRP A 128 -7.74 -2.82 11.50
C TRP A 128 -8.84 -2.64 12.54
N GLY A 129 -9.23 -3.73 13.22
CA GLY A 129 -10.22 -3.67 14.29
C GLY A 129 -11.66 -3.42 13.82
N MET A 130 -11.91 -3.45 12.50
CA MET A 130 -13.28 -3.51 11.98
C MET A 130 -13.83 -4.91 12.18
N HIS A 131 -14.40 -5.11 13.36
CA HIS A 131 -15.05 -6.34 13.77
C HIS A 131 -16.52 -6.31 13.34
N PHE A 132 -17.10 -7.49 13.15
CA PHE A 132 -18.53 -7.60 12.92
C PHE A 132 -19.30 -7.08 14.15
N VAL A 133 -20.20 -6.13 13.93
CA VAL A 133 -21.13 -5.64 14.93
C VAL A 133 -22.52 -6.04 14.48
N GLU A 134 -23.12 -6.99 15.20
CA GLU A 134 -24.50 -7.42 14.95
C GLU A 134 -25.43 -6.20 15.14
N LYS A 135 -26.00 -5.70 14.04
CA LYS A 135 -27.01 -4.64 14.10
C LYS A 135 -28.28 -5.28 14.67
N ARG A 136 -28.55 -5.09 15.97
CA ARG A 136 -29.86 -5.39 16.53
C ARG A 136 -30.88 -4.48 15.84
N VAL A 137 -31.75 -5.07 15.03
CA VAL A 137 -32.96 -4.43 14.50
C VAL A 137 -34.08 -4.64 15.50
#